data_AF-A0A368EIZ1-F1
#
_entry.id   AF-A0A368EIZ1-F1
#
_cell.length_a   1.000
_cell.length_b   1.000
_cell.length_c   1.000
_cell.angle_alpha   90.00
_cell.angle_beta   90.00
_cell.angle_gamma   90.00
#
_symmetry.space_group_name_H-M   'P 1'
#
loop_
_entity.id
_entity.type
_entity.pdbx_description
1 polymer ?
#
loop_
_entity_poly.entity_id
_entity_poly.type
_entity_poly.pdbx_seq_one_letter_code
_entity_poly.pdbx_strand_id
1 'polypeptide(L)'
;MTTEELIALCQRGVVQVSEWHNRDSSSAQTQLGAALALLRAGAEWCESKDPAATEDTFWIYISFPGFNAFEEGKGDRSSWTRELFYIPTAKRLDAANGRDWY
;
A
#
# COMPACT_ATOMS: atom_id res chain seq x y z
N MET A 1 11.56 -5.47 -6.17
CA MET A 1 10.14 -5.53 -5.78
C MET A 1 9.30 -5.60 -7.04
N THR A 2 8.57 -6.69 -7.25
CA THR A 2 7.57 -6.82 -8.33
C THR A 2 6.17 -6.44 -7.83
N THR A 3 5.23 -6.28 -8.77
CA THR A 3 3.82 -6.04 -8.41
C THR A 3 3.23 -7.20 -7.61
N GLU A 4 3.57 -8.44 -7.98
CA GLU A 4 3.12 -9.66 -7.29
C GLU A 4 3.68 -9.73 -5.86
N GLU A 5 4.95 -9.37 -5.67
CA GLU A 5 5.57 -9.28 -4.34
C GLU A 5 4.86 -8.25 -3.47
N LEU A 6 4.53 -7.07 -4.01
CA LEU A 6 3.76 -6.05 -3.28
C LEU A 6 2.35 -6.50 -2.92
N ILE A 7 1.64 -7.13 -3.87
CA ILE A 7 0.30 -7.69 -3.61
C ILE A 7 0.38 -8.70 -2.47
N ALA A 8 1.39 -9.57 -2.46
CA ALA A 8 1.59 -10.54 -1.40
C ALA A 8 1.87 -9.88 -0.04
N LEU A 9 2.70 -8.82 0.00
CA LEU A 9 2.96 -8.05 1.23
C LEU A 9 1.69 -7.38 1.77
N CYS A 10 0.92 -6.71 0.91
CA CYS A 10 -0.34 -6.06 1.31
C CYS A 10 -1.35 -7.10 1.82
N GLN A 11 -1.49 -8.23 1.11
CA GLN A 11 -2.41 -9.29 1.50
C GLN A 11 -2.05 -9.92 2.84
N ARG A 12 -0.75 -10.10 3.13
CA ARG A 12 -0.28 -10.61 4.42
C ARG A 12 -0.40 -9.58 5.55
N GLY A 13 -0.30 -8.29 5.23
CA GLY A 13 -0.40 -7.21 6.22
C GLY A 13 -1.83 -6.86 6.62
N VAL A 14 -2.83 -7.21 5.82
CA VAL A 14 -4.24 -7.03 6.21
C VAL A 14 -4.66 -8.15 7.17
N VAL A 15 -4.94 -7.80 8.43
CA VAL A 15 -5.25 -8.74 9.53
C VAL A 15 -6.59 -8.40 10.21
N GLN A 16 -7.13 -9.33 11.00
CA GLN A 16 -8.40 -9.09 11.70
C GLN A 16 -8.25 -8.00 12.75
N VAL A 17 -9.33 -7.25 13.04
CA VAL A 17 -9.30 -6.17 14.05
C VAL A 17 -8.84 -6.65 15.43
N SER A 18 -9.12 -7.90 15.79
CA SER A 18 -8.64 -8.53 17.04
C SER A 18 -7.13 -8.72 17.10
N GLU A 19 -6.45 -8.64 15.97
CA GLU A 19 -5.00 -8.75 15.81
C GLU A 19 -4.34 -7.37 15.65
N TRP A 20 -5.12 -6.28 15.64
CA TRP A 20 -4.59 -4.93 15.54
C TRP A 20 -3.92 -4.52 16.86
N HIS A 21 -2.70 -3.97 16.75
CA HIS A 21 -1.94 -3.40 17.85
C HIS A 21 -1.53 -1.95 17.56
N ASN A 22 -0.62 -1.37 18.36
CA ASN A 22 -0.28 0.05 18.38
C ASN A 22 0.09 0.67 17.01
N ARG A 23 0.47 -0.15 16.02
CA ARG A 23 0.88 0.29 14.67
C ARG A 23 -0.01 -0.24 13.54
N ASP A 24 -0.95 -1.13 13.85
CA ASP A 24 -2.08 -1.54 12.99
C ASP A 24 -3.27 -0.62 13.17
N SER A 25 -3.01 0.69 13.20
CA SER A 25 -4.10 1.65 13.25
C SER A 25 -5.06 1.42 12.08
N SER A 26 -6.33 1.83 12.25
CA SER A 26 -7.31 1.81 11.17
C SER A 26 -6.79 2.47 9.89
N SER A 27 -5.96 3.50 10.01
CA SER A 27 -5.31 4.17 8.87
C SER A 27 -4.33 3.26 8.13
N ALA A 28 -3.47 2.53 8.84
CA ALA A 28 -2.51 1.61 8.22
C ALA A 28 -3.22 0.47 7.48
N GLN A 29 -4.24 -0.11 8.12
CA GLN A 29 -5.03 -1.19 7.54
C GLN A 29 -5.86 -0.71 6.33
N THR A 30 -6.40 0.52 6.39
CA THR A 30 -7.08 1.15 5.25
C THR A 30 -6.13 1.38 4.08
N GLN A 31 -4.92 1.91 4.33
CA GLN A 31 -3.91 2.10 3.29
C GLN A 31 -3.49 0.78 2.65
N LEU A 32 -3.26 -0.27 3.43
CA LEU A 32 -2.91 -1.59 2.91
C LEU A 32 -4.04 -2.20 2.07
N GLY A 33 -5.29 -2.08 2.53
CA GLY A 33 -6.45 -2.54 1.79
C GLY A 33 -6.63 -1.81 0.46
N ALA A 34 -6.49 -0.48 0.47
CA ALA A 34 -6.57 0.36 -0.73
C ALA A 34 -5.44 0.03 -1.71
N ALA A 35 -4.19 -0.06 -1.24
CA ALA A 35 -3.05 -0.44 -2.06
C ALA A 35 -3.25 -1.83 -2.69
N LEU A 36 -3.71 -2.81 -1.90
CA LEU A 36 -4.01 -4.16 -2.40
C LEU A 36 -5.05 -4.15 -3.52
N ALA A 37 -6.13 -3.38 -3.35
CA ALA A 37 -7.20 -3.26 -4.35
C ALA A 37 -6.69 -2.63 -5.65
N LEU A 38 -5.94 -1.52 -5.55
CA LEU A 38 -5.41 -0.80 -6.71
C LEU A 38 -4.35 -1.61 -7.47
N LEU A 39 -3.42 -2.26 -6.76
CA LEU A 39 -2.39 -3.10 -7.37
C LEU A 39 -3.00 -4.28 -8.13
N ARG A 40 -4.01 -4.95 -7.55
CA ARG A 40 -4.75 -6.04 -8.23
C ARG A 40 -5.55 -5.56 -9.44
N ALA A 41 -5.97 -4.29 -9.45
CA ALA A 41 -6.61 -3.66 -10.60
C ALA A 41 -5.62 -3.26 -11.71
N GLY A 42 -4.31 -3.47 -11.51
CA GLY A 42 -3.26 -3.15 -12.48
C GLY A 42 -2.84 -1.68 -12.47
N ALA A 43 -3.07 -0.96 -11.36
CA ALA A 43 -2.58 0.40 -11.21
C ALA A 43 -1.04 0.45 -11.21
N GLU A 44 -0.48 1.48 -11.85
CA GLU A 44 0.96 1.69 -11.92
C GLU A 44 1.48 2.19 -10.57
N TRP A 45 2.68 1.75 -10.20
CA TRP A 45 3.29 2.15 -8.93
C TRP A 45 4.80 2.40 -9.06
N CYS A 46 5.35 3.16 -8.13
CA CYS A 46 6.79 3.29 -7.94
C CYS A 46 7.15 3.46 -6.46
N GLU A 47 8.37 3.06 -6.09
CA GLU A 47 8.89 3.29 -4.75
C GLU A 47 9.04 4.79 -4.47
N SER A 48 8.61 5.21 -3.28
CA SER A 48 8.82 6.58 -2.80
C SER A 48 10.20 6.70 -2.16
N LYS A 49 10.79 7.90 -2.22
CA LYS A 49 11.98 8.28 -1.44
C LYS A 49 11.59 8.89 -0.09
N ASP A 50 10.49 8.43 0.48
CA ASP A 50 9.95 8.98 1.72
C ASP A 50 10.97 8.80 2.86
N PRO A 51 11.37 9.88 3.56
CA PRO A 51 12.36 9.80 4.63
C PRO A 51 11.87 9.01 5.86
N ALA A 52 10.56 8.74 5.97
CA ALA A 52 9.98 7.89 7.00
C ALA A 52 10.02 6.39 6.63
N ALA A 53 10.60 6.01 5.49
CA ALA A 53 10.93 4.62 5.21
C ALA A 53 11.97 4.11 6.22
N THR A 54 11.76 2.89 6.72
CA THR A 54 12.61 2.20 7.68
C THR A 54 12.95 0.80 7.16
N GLU A 55 13.77 0.04 7.89
CA GLU A 55 14.04 -1.36 7.54
C GLU A 55 12.78 -2.26 7.59
N ASP A 56 11.75 -1.84 8.33
CA ASP A 56 10.53 -2.61 8.52
C ASP A 56 9.40 -2.16 7.60
N THR A 57 9.50 -0.96 7.02
CA THR A 57 8.38 -0.32 6.33
C THR A 57 8.87 0.58 5.22
N PHE A 58 8.18 0.58 4.09
CA PHE A 58 8.48 1.47 2.98
C PHE A 58 7.18 2.06 2.42
N TRP A 59 7.32 3.03 1.52
CA TRP A 59 6.17 3.72 0.94
C TRP A 59 6.23 3.63 -0.58
N ILE A 60 5.07 3.49 -1.22
CA ILE A 60 4.93 3.47 -2.67
C ILE A 60 3.94 4.54 -3.11
N TYR A 61 4.18 5.14 -4.26
CA TYR A 61 3.15 5.89 -4.96
C TYR A 61 2.37 4.95 -5.86
N ILE A 62 1.04 5.03 -5.84
CA ILE A 62 0.18 4.37 -6.82
C ILE A 62 -0.57 5.45 -7.61
N SER A 63 -0.54 5.31 -8.94
CA SER A 63 -1.21 6.22 -9.86
C SER A 63 -2.43 5.53 -10.48
N PHE A 64 -3.60 6.17 -10.38
CA PHE A 64 -4.87 5.62 -10.87
C PHE A 64 -5.80 6.72 -11.38
N PRO A 65 -6.73 6.41 -12.32
CA PRO A 65 -7.69 7.39 -12.78
C PRO A 65 -8.71 7.68 -11.67
N GLY A 66 -8.58 8.84 -11.02
CA GLY A 66 -9.59 9.37 -10.10
C GLY A 66 -10.73 10.06 -10.83
N PHE A 67 -11.59 10.76 -10.09
CA PHE A 67 -12.77 11.43 -10.63
C PHE A 67 -12.46 12.34 -11.84
N ASN A 68 -11.42 13.19 -11.72
CA ASN A 68 -11.05 14.13 -12.78
C ASN A 68 -10.64 13.42 -14.08
N ALA A 69 -9.92 12.30 -14.00
CA ALA A 69 -9.55 11.52 -15.18
C ALA A 69 -10.77 10.94 -15.94
N PHE A 70 -11.90 10.74 -15.26
CA PHE A 70 -13.15 10.31 -15.90
C PHE A 70 -13.93 11.47 -16.53
N GLU A 71 -13.86 12.67 -15.96
CA GLU A 71 -14.51 13.87 -16.52
C GLU A 71 -13.71 14.47 -17.69
N GLU A 72 -12.38 14.51 -17.59
CA GLU A 72 -11.49 15.17 -18.55
C GLU A 72 -10.91 14.21 -19.60
N GLY A 73 -11.07 12.90 -19.36
CA GLY A 73 -10.61 11.82 -20.24
C GLY A 73 -9.32 11.15 -19.76
N LYS A 74 -9.31 9.81 -19.80
CA LYS A 74 -8.20 8.98 -19.27
C LYS A 74 -6.86 9.13 -20.01
N GLY A 75 -6.86 9.78 -21.17
CA GLY A 75 -5.67 9.96 -22.01
C GLY A 75 -4.68 10.98 -21.45
N ASP A 76 -5.14 11.95 -20.66
CA ASP A 76 -4.26 12.90 -19.98
C ASP A 76 -3.87 12.34 -18.60
N ARG A 77 -2.56 12.07 -18.43
CA ARG A 77 -2.01 11.59 -17.15
C ARG A 77 -1.94 12.68 -16.09
N SER A 78 -2.09 13.96 -16.44
CA SER A 78 -2.10 15.06 -15.47
C SER A 78 -3.37 15.07 -14.60
N SER A 79 -4.47 14.53 -15.11
CA SER A 79 -5.76 14.38 -14.40
C SER A 79 -5.84 13.11 -13.55
N TRP A 80 -4.79 12.27 -13.53
CA TRP A 80 -4.74 11.06 -12.71
C TRP A 80 -4.42 11.39 -11.25
N THR A 81 -4.98 10.59 -10.35
CA THR A 81 -4.67 10.68 -8.93
C THR A 81 -3.38 9.90 -8.66
N ARG A 82 -2.51 10.48 -7.82
CA ARG A 82 -1.31 9.84 -7.32
C ARG A 82 -1.30 9.95 -5.80
N GLU A 83 -1.36 8.80 -5.13
CA GLU A 83 -1.40 8.72 -3.68
C GLU A 83 -0.23 7.90 -3.14
N LEU A 84 0.18 8.21 -1.91
CA LEU A 84 1.27 7.55 -1.20
C LEU A 84 0.69 6.52 -0.23
N PHE A 85 1.18 5.29 -0.30
CA PHE A 85 0.72 4.17 0.51
C PHE A 85 1.88 3.57 1.31
N TYR A 86 1.62 3.33 2.59
CA TYR A 86 2.49 2.60 3.49
C TYR A 86 2.44 1.08 3.22
N ILE A 87 3.60 0.41 3.19
CA ILE A 87 3.74 -1.03 2.98
C ILE A 87 4.73 -1.63 4.00
N PRO A 88 4.38 -2.72 4.72
CA PRO A 88 5.32 -3.45 5.56
C PRO A 88 6.30 -4.28 4.71
N THR A 89 7.53 -4.47 5.19
CA THR A 89 8.49 -5.37 4.54
C THR A 89 8.19 -6.83 4.86
N ALA A 90 8.71 -7.76 4.03
CA ALA A 90 8.62 -9.20 4.30
C ALA A 90 9.23 -9.54 5.66
N LYS A 91 10.42 -8.99 5.97
CA LYS A 91 11.09 -9.13 7.27
C LYS A 91 10.15 -8.78 8.43
N ARG A 92 9.45 -7.65 8.35
CA ARG A 92 8.50 -7.21 9.38
C ARG A 92 7.37 -8.21 9.56
N LEU A 93 6.77 -8.67 8.47
CA LEU A 93 5.66 -9.63 8.50
C LEU A 93 6.08 -11.03 8.98
N ASP A 94 7.31 -11.45 8.67
CA ASP A 94 7.86 -12.74 9.10
C ASP A 94 8.20 -12.72 10.60
N ALA A 95 8.76 -11.60 11.08
CA ALA A 95 9.08 -11.41 12.51
C ALA A 95 7.83 -11.41 13.39
N ALA A 96 6.72 -10.88 12.88
CA ALA A 96 5.43 -10.88 13.55
C ALA A 96 4.90 -12.30 13.81
N ASN A 97 5.17 -13.28 12.93
CA ASN A 97 4.74 -14.69 13.06
C ASN A 97 3.24 -14.86 13.45
N GLY A 98 2.36 -14.00 12.91
CA GLY A 98 0.93 -13.96 13.25
C GLY A 98 0.59 -13.31 14.59
N ARG A 99 1.54 -12.59 15.20
CA ARG A 99 1.41 -11.78 16.42
C ARG A 99 1.68 -10.31 16.06
N ASP A 100 1.67 -9.42 17.05
CA ASP A 100 1.96 -7.98 16.87
C ASP A 100 3.19 -7.77 15.95
N TRP A 101 3.14 -6.68 15.18
CA TRP A 101 4.24 -6.22 14.33
C TRP A 101 5.47 -5.74 15.13
N TYR A 102 5.50 -5.98 16.45
CA TYR A 102 6.55 -5.71 17.43
C TYR A 102 6.67 -6.83 18.48
#